data_AF-A0A9X1LYU3-F1
#
_entry.id   AF-A0A9X1LYU3-F1
#
_cell.length_a   1.000
_cell.length_b   1.000
_cell.length_c   1.000
_cell.angle_alpha   90.00
_cell.angle_beta   90.00
_cell.angle_gamma   90.00
#
_symmetry.space_group_name_H-M   'P 1'
#
loop_
_entity.id
_entity.type
_entity.pdbx_description
1 polymer ?
#
loop_
_entity_poly.entity_id
_entity_poly.type
_entity_poly.pdbx_seq_one_letter_code
_entity_poly.pdbx_strand_id
1 'polypeptide(L)' 'MNVPTPAAVLRALPEGARVVVRYRIEGGFTDVLGYLVQAGEESVTVSGRRGNVIVPCALITAAKQVPPPPERRSPRN' A
#
# COMPACT_ATOMS: atom_id res chain seq x y z
N MET A 1 -19.04 -6.37 -14.48
CA MET A 1 -18.41 -5.27 -13.70
C MET A 1 -16.91 -5.39 -13.88
N ASN A 2 -16.25 -4.35 -14.42
CA ASN A 2 -14.79 -4.33 -14.56
C ASN A 2 -14.18 -4.02 -13.19
N VAL A 3 -13.70 -5.03 -12.48
CA VAL A 3 -13.03 -4.83 -11.19
C VAL A 3 -11.66 -4.22 -11.48
N PRO A 4 -11.32 -3.03 -10.97
CA PRO A 4 -10.03 -2.42 -11.23
C PRO A 4 -8.92 -3.32 -10.68
N THR A 5 -7.80 -3.41 -11.41
CA THR A 5 -6.63 -4.13 -10.90
C THR A 5 -6.11 -3.44 -9.64
N PRO A 6 -5.49 -4.17 -8.71
CA PRO A 6 -4.90 -3.56 -7.51
C PRO A 6 -3.92 -2.42 -7.81
N ALA A 7 -3.11 -2.56 -8.88
CA ALA A 7 -2.20 -1.50 -9.32
C ALA A 7 -2.95 -0.26 -9.84
N ALA A 8 -4.09 -0.43 -10.53
CA ALA A 8 -4.92 0.68 -10.96
C ALA A 8 -5.54 1.43 -9.77
N VAL A 9 -5.93 0.73 -8.71
CA VAL A 9 -6.38 1.37 -7.45
C VAL A 9 -5.28 2.26 -6.87
N LEU A 10 -4.04 1.77 -6.83
CA LEU A 10 -2.92 2.53 -6.28
C LEU A 10 -2.57 3.76 -7.13
N ARG A 11 -2.62 3.66 -8.46
CA ARG A 11 -2.40 4.79 -9.37
C ARG A 11 -3.46 5.88 -9.30
N ALA A 12 -4.67 5.54 -8.85
CA ALA A 12 -5.75 6.50 -8.66
C ALA A 12 -5.64 7.29 -7.34
N LEU A 13 -4.71 6.90 -6.45
CA LEU A 13 -4.49 7.58 -5.17
C LEU A 13 -3.35 8.59 -5.27
N PRO A 14 -3.42 9.71 -4.53
CA PRO A 14 -2.33 10.67 -4.47
C PRO A 14 -1.12 10.10 -3.72
N GLU A 15 0.07 10.62 -4.03
CA GLU A 15 1.25 10.43 -3.20
C GLU A 15 0.99 10.90 -1.76
N GLY A 16 1.55 10.20 -0.78
CA GLY A 16 1.26 10.38 0.64
C GLY A 16 -0.03 9.71 1.12
N ALA A 17 -0.83 9.10 0.25
CA ALA A 17 -1.99 8.32 0.71
C ALA A 17 -1.53 7.11 1.54
N ARG A 18 -2.16 6.88 2.70
CA ARG A 18 -1.91 5.68 3.49
C ARG A 18 -2.57 4.48 2.82
N VAL A 19 -1.79 3.44 2.53
CA VAL A 19 -2.21 2.27 1.76
C VAL A 19 -1.70 0.99 2.40
N VAL A 20 -2.43 -0.10 2.15
CA VAL A 20 -1.91 -1.46 2.34
C VAL A 20 -1.82 -2.14 0.98
N VAL A 21 -0.68 -2.77 0.70
CA VAL A 21 -0.42 -3.51 -0.52
C VAL A 21 -0.04 -4.94 -0.14
N ARG A 22 -0.85 -5.89 -0.60
CA ARG A 22 -0.56 -7.32 -0.53
C ARG A 22 0.15 -7.76 -1.79
N TYR A 23 1.26 -8.47 -1.65
CA TYR A 23 2.00 -9.00 -2.80
C TYR A 23 2.54 -10.40 -2.55
N ARG A 24 2.79 -11.11 -3.66
CA ARG A 24 3.38 -12.45 -3.66
C ARG A 24 4.85 -12.40 -3.31
N ILE A 25 5.28 -13.40 -2.54
CA ILE A 25 6.67 -13.73 -2.25
C ILE A 25 6.86 -15.23 -2.45
N GLU A 26 8.11 -15.70 -2.44
CA GLU A 26 8.36 -17.14 -2.43
C GLU A 26 7.68 -17.79 -1.22
N GLY A 27 6.89 -18.83 -1.46
CA GLY A 27 6.18 -19.55 -0.41
C GLY A 27 4.93 -18.87 0.15
N GLY A 28 4.48 -17.72 -0.38
CA GLY A 28 3.21 -17.14 0.07
C GLY A 28 2.96 -15.68 -0.30
N PHE A 29 2.42 -14.93 0.66
CA PHE A 29 2.03 -13.54 0.51
C PHE A 29 2.48 -12.74 1.72
N THR A 30 2.79 -11.47 1.50
CA THR A 30 3.06 -10.52 2.56
C THR A 30 2.39 -9.18 2.27
N ASP A 31 2.28 -8.35 3.31
CA ASP A 31 1.63 -7.05 3.27
C ASP A 31 2.63 -5.94 3.63
N VAL A 32 2.60 -4.85 2.87
CA VAL A 32 3.23 -3.59 3.27
C VAL A 32 2.16 -2.56 3.56
N LEU A 33 2.15 -2.04 4.78
CA LEU A 33 1.36 -0.90 5.21
C LEU A 33 2.26 0.31 5.33
N GLY A 34 1.87 1.41 4.68
CA GLY A 34 2.68 2.63 4.67
C GLY A 34 2.03 3.74 3.88
N TYR A 35 2.86 4.69 3.45
CA TYR A 35 2.44 5.81 2.62
C TYR A 35 2.88 5.59 1.18
N LEU A 36 1.99 5.85 0.23
CA LEU A 36 2.29 5.76 -1.19
C LEU A 36 3.34 6.81 -1.56
N VAL A 37 4.49 6.38 -2.09
CA VAL A 37 5.54 7.29 -2.56
C VAL A 37 5.41 7.50 -4.06
N GLN A 38 5.16 6.43 -4.82
CA GLN A 38 5.01 6.48 -6.26
C GLN A 38 4.20 5.27 -6.73
N ALA A 39 3.28 5.47 -7.67
CA ALA A 39 2.56 4.39 -8.36
C ALA A 39 2.82 4.46 -9.86
N GLY A 40 3.71 3.60 -10.37
CA GLY A 40 4.04 3.51 -11.79
C GLY A 40 3.28 2.43 -12.54
N GLU A 41 3.69 2.19 -13.79
CA GLU A 41 3.17 1.10 -14.60
C GLU A 41 3.71 -0.26 -14.15
N GLU A 42 5.01 -0.36 -13.90
CA GLU A 42 5.69 -1.62 -13.57
C GLU A 42 5.78 -1.90 -12.07
N SER A 43 5.84 -0.85 -11.23
CA SER A 43 6.01 -0.99 -9.79
C SER A 43 5.33 0.12 -9.00
N VAL A 44 5.09 -0.18 -7.72
CA VAL A 44 4.60 0.77 -6.71
C VAL A 44 5.61 0.83 -5.57
N THR A 45 5.93 2.04 -5.12
CA THR A 45 6.79 2.27 -3.96
C THR A 45 5.95 2.72 -2.76
N VAL A 46 6.09 2.02 -1.64
CA VAL A 46 5.42 2.35 -0.38
C VAL A 46 6.48 2.63 0.69
N SER A 47 6.40 3.79 1.33
CA SER A 47 7.19 4.11 2.51
C SER A 47 6.60 3.38 3.72
N GLY A 48 7.15 2.20 4.00
CA GLY A 48 6.76 1.36 5.11
C GLY A 48 7.54 1.67 6.39
N ARG A 49 7.15 1.02 7.49
CA ARG A 49 7.77 1.24 8.82
C ARG A 49 9.30 1.03 8.86
N ARG A 50 9.83 0.14 8.02
CA ARG A 50 11.27 -0.21 7.97
C ARG A 50 12.01 0.43 6.79
N GLY A 51 11.37 1.35 6.07
CA GLY A 51 11.90 1.95 4.84
C GLY A 51 11.00 1.72 3.64
N ASN A 52 11.48 2.18 2.47
CA ASN A 52 10.74 2.06 1.22
C ASN A 52 10.72 0.60 0.73
N VAL A 53 9.55 0.14 0.31
CA VAL A 53 9.33 -1.16 -0.31
C VAL A 53 8.86 -0.93 -1.73
N ILE A 54 9.60 -1.47 -2.69
CA ILE A 54 9.25 -1.44 -4.12
C ILE A 54 8.59 -2.77 -4.44
N VAL A 55 7.35 -2.72 -4.91
CA VAL A 55 6.55 -3.90 -5.22
C VAL A 55 6.25 -3.91 -6.72
N PRO A 56 6.67 -4.95 -7.47
CA PRO A 56 6.28 -5.11 -8.87
C PRO A 56 4.76 -5.27 -9.01
N CYS A 57 4.15 -4.54 -9.94
CA CYS A 57 2.71 -4.57 -10.20
C CYS A 57 2.19 -5.99 -10.47
N ALA A 58 3.00 -6.83 -11.12
CA ALA A 58 2.68 -8.24 -11.41
C ALA A 58 2.54 -9.11 -10.15
N LEU A 59 3.17 -8.73 -9.04
CA LEU A 59 3.11 -9.48 -7.78
C LEU A 59 1.98 -8.99 -6.85
N ILE A 60 1.41 -7.81 -7.10
CA ILE A 60 0.34 -7.25 -6.27
C ILE A 60 -0.94 -8.06 -6.45
N THR A 61 -1.50 -8.52 -5.34
CA THR A 61 -2.76 -9.29 -5.35
C THR A 61 -3.93 -8.55 -4.73
N ALA A 62 -3.67 -7.60 -3.82
CA ALA A 62 -4.69 -6.73 -3.29
C ALA A 62 -4.10 -5.40 -2.87
N ALA A 63 -4.88 -4.33 -3.01
CA ALA A 63 -4.52 -3.01 -2.56
C ALA A 63 -5.77 -2.28 -2.08
N LYS A 64 -5.63 -1.48 -1.02
CA LYS A 64 -6.69 -0.54 -0.61
C LYS A 64 -6.09 0.68 0.09
N GLN A 65 -6.80 1.81 -0.03
CA GLN A 65 -6.56 2.96 0.83
C GLN A 65 -6.93 2.60 2.27
N VAL A 66 -6.09 3.05 3.21
CA VAL A 66 -6.29 2.87 4.65
C VAL A 66 -6.55 4.25 5.25
N PRO A 67 -7.56 4.41 6.12
CA PRO A 67 -7.77 5.66 6.84
C PRO A 67 -6.51 6.09 7.61
N PRO A 68 -6.30 7.40 7.85
CA PRO A 68 -5.22 7.89 8.70
C PRO A 68 -5.26 7.21 10.07
N PRO A 69 -4.12 7.05 10.77
CA PRO A 69 -4.11 6.51 12.12
C PRO A 69 -5.06 7.30 13.02
N PRO A 70 -5.85 6.65 13.88
CA PRO A 70 -6.73 7.35 14.80
C PRO A 70 -5.89 8.28 15.70
N GLU A 71 -6.49 9.39 16.11
CA GLU A 71 -5.87 10.32 17.06
C GLU A 71 -5.43 9.56 18.33
N ARG A 72 -4.23 9.86 18.82
CA ARG A 72 -3.71 9.23 20.03
C ARG A 72 -4.55 9.69 21.21
N ARG A 73 -5.11 8.76 21.99
CA ARG A 73 -5.75 9.11 23.27
C ARG A 73 -4.70 9.66 24.23
N SER A 74 -5.02 10.76 24.90
CA SER A 74 -4.24 11.27 26.02
C SER A 74 -4.14 10.22 27.14
N PRO A 75 -3.01 10.12 27.84
CA PRO A 75 -2.90 9.29 29.04
C PRO A 75 -3.98 9.67 30.05
N ARG A 76 -4.57 8.67 30.73
CA ARG A 76 -5.50 8.94 31.84
C ARG A 76 -4.67 9.25 33.08
N ASN A 77 -4.86 10.45 33.65
CA ASN A 77 -4.29 10.84 34.95
C ASN A 77 -4.84 9.95 36.06
#